data_AF-A0AAV5FUK2-F1
#
_entry.id   AF-A0AAV5FUK2-F1
#
_cell.length_a   1.000
_cell.length_b   1.000
_cell.length_c   1.000
_cell.angle_alpha   90.00
_cell.angle_beta   90.00
_cell.angle_gamma   90.00
#
_symmetry.space_group_name_H-M   'P 1'
#
loop_
_entity.id
_entity.type
_entity.pdbx_description
1 polymer ?
#
loop_
_entity_poly.entity_id
_entity_poly.type
_entity_poly.pdbx_seq_one_letter_code
_entity_poly.pdbx_strand_id
1 'polypeptide(L)'
;MRHHLVLGSSGGWIVTADLQGGLHMANPVTSKQAALPHIAVGTIPFSNDSNNFVLDMGAFERIRFGAHHLARSGVFALGTSTHVGWQMRKWFYRKVVLSASPRPDSYYAAMLILDQNFGAPAFATADDPAWRLATTMVGSTR
;
A
#
# COMPACT_ATOMS: atom_id res chain seq x y z
N MET A 1 -19.38 8.93 1.81
CA MET A 1 -18.39 8.30 0.90
C MET A 1 -18.75 8.54 -0.58
N ARG A 2 -19.00 9.79 -0.99
CA ARG A 2 -19.12 10.09 -2.43
C ARG A 2 -17.69 10.12 -3.00
N HIS A 3 -17.45 9.48 -4.14
CA HIS A 3 -16.15 9.44 -4.83
C HIS A 3 -15.03 8.57 -4.20
N HIS A 4 -15.39 7.66 -3.31
CA HIS A 4 -14.45 6.67 -2.76
C HIS A 4 -14.56 5.33 -3.49
N LEU A 5 -13.45 4.62 -3.65
CA LEU A 5 -13.42 3.25 -4.17
C LEU A 5 -13.21 2.27 -3.02
N VAL A 6 -14.11 1.29 -2.86
CA VAL A 6 -14.00 0.26 -1.82
C VAL A 6 -12.95 -0.77 -2.23
N LEU A 7 -11.93 -0.94 -1.39
CA LEU A 7 -10.79 -1.84 -1.62
C LEU A 7 -10.81 -3.08 -0.73
N GLY A 8 -11.62 -3.09 0.33
CA GLY A 8 -11.68 -4.20 1.26
C GLY A 8 -12.72 -4.01 2.37
N SER A 9 -12.98 -5.08 3.11
CA SER A 9 -13.83 -5.05 4.30
C SER A 9 -13.47 -6.18 5.25
N SER A 10 -13.62 -5.94 6.56
CA SER A 10 -13.51 -6.96 7.62
C SER A 10 -14.05 -6.42 8.94
N GLY A 11 -14.65 -7.27 9.76
CA GLY A 11 -15.01 -6.93 11.15
C GLY A 11 -15.89 -5.69 11.32
N GLY A 12 -16.78 -5.39 10.38
CA GLY A 12 -17.66 -4.21 10.37
C GLY A 12 -17.03 -2.94 9.81
N TRP A 13 -15.80 -3.02 9.30
CA TRP A 13 -15.09 -1.91 8.66
C TRP A 13 -14.97 -2.13 7.17
N ILE A 14 -14.97 -1.03 6.43
CA ILE A 14 -14.63 -0.98 5.02
C ILE A 14 -13.37 -0.14 4.83
N VAL A 15 -12.53 -0.56 3.89
CA VAL A 15 -11.36 0.20 3.45
C VAL A 15 -11.69 0.85 2.13
N THR A 16 -11.41 2.13 2.01
CA THR A 16 -11.67 2.93 0.83
C THR A 16 -10.45 3.72 0.41
N ALA A 17 -10.35 4.05 -0.88
CA ALA A 17 -9.43 5.06 -1.38
C ALA A 17 -10.19 6.31 -1.82
N ASP A 18 -9.73 7.48 -1.40
CA ASP A 18 -10.31 8.78 -1.75
C ASP A 18 -9.86 9.26 -3.15
N LEU A 19 -10.22 10.49 -3.51
CA LEU A 19 -9.89 11.06 -4.82
C LEU A 19 -8.38 11.27 -5.03
N GLN A 20 -7.64 11.46 -3.95
CA GLN A 20 -6.21 11.71 -3.90
C GLN A 20 -5.41 10.41 -3.78
N GLY A 21 -6.05 9.25 -3.63
CA GLY A 21 -5.37 7.97 -3.45
C GLY A 21 -4.96 7.71 -1.99
N GLY A 22 -5.48 8.48 -1.04
CA GLY A 22 -5.38 8.22 0.39
C GLY A 22 -6.28 7.05 0.80
N LEU A 23 -5.78 6.18 1.67
CA LEU A 23 -6.48 5.00 2.17
C LEU A 23 -7.15 5.29 3.51
N HIS A 24 -8.43 4.93 3.64
CA HIS A 24 -9.25 5.23 4.82
C HIS A 24 -10.07 4.02 5.24
N MET A 25 -10.24 3.86 6.54
CA MET A 25 -11.15 2.91 7.17
C MET A 25 -12.41 3.63 7.65
N ALA A 26 -13.57 3.03 7.42
CA ALA A 26 -14.84 3.51 7.95
C ALA A 26 -15.70 2.36 8.45
N ASN A 27 -16.36 2.56 9.58
CA ASN A 27 -17.38 1.67 10.09
C ASN A 27 -18.76 2.30 9.81
N PRO A 28 -19.52 1.80 8.83
CA PRO A 28 -20.77 2.42 8.42
C PRO A 28 -21.89 2.31 9.46
N VAL A 29 -21.78 1.39 10.43
CA VAL A 29 -22.77 1.20 11.50
C VAL A 29 -22.57 2.19 12.64
N THR A 30 -21.32 2.48 12.98
CA THR A 30 -20.96 3.34 14.12
C THR A 30 -20.50 4.74 13.72
N SER A 31 -20.41 5.02 12.42
CA SER A 31 -19.86 6.26 11.85
C SER A 31 -18.39 6.55 12.21
N LYS A 32 -17.67 5.60 12.82
CA LYS A 32 -16.25 5.75 13.14
C LYS A 32 -15.40 5.71 11.88
N GLN A 33 -14.33 6.51 11.87
CA GLN A 33 -13.37 6.60 10.77
C GLN A 33 -11.95 6.57 11.31
N ALA A 34 -11.02 6.05 10.51
CA ALA A 34 -9.60 6.08 10.78
C ALA A 34 -8.82 6.13 9.46
N ALA A 35 -7.69 6.82 9.41
CA ALA A 35 -6.82 6.79 8.24
C ALA A 35 -5.91 5.56 8.28
N LEU A 36 -5.62 4.98 7.11
CA LEU A 36 -4.46 4.11 6.96
C LEU A 36 -3.23 4.97 6.62
N PRO A 37 -2.02 4.44 6.82
CA PRO A 37 -0.80 5.18 6.49
C PRO A 37 -0.76 5.61 5.03
N HIS A 38 -0.18 6.78 4.78
CA HIS A 38 0.09 7.22 3.41
C HIS A 38 1.06 6.23 2.74
N ILE A 39 0.84 5.91 1.46
CA ILE A 39 1.62 4.87 0.75
C ILE A 39 3.13 5.15 0.69
N ALA A 40 3.51 6.42 0.76
CA ALA A 40 4.91 6.88 0.80
C ALA A 40 5.57 6.78 2.19
N VAL A 41 4.83 6.38 3.23
CA VAL A 41 5.39 6.16 4.56
C VAL A 41 5.76 4.68 4.68
N GLY A 42 7.05 4.39 4.77
CA GLY A 42 7.57 3.03 4.94
C GLY A 42 8.62 2.67 3.89
N THR A 43 8.64 1.41 3.48
CA THR A 43 9.66 0.88 2.57
C THR A 43 9.25 0.94 1.12
N ILE A 44 7.99 1.23 0.79
CA ILE A 44 7.60 1.41 -0.62
C ILE A 44 8.19 2.75 -1.08
N PRO A 45 9.07 2.78 -2.10
CA PRO A 45 9.87 3.96 -2.42
C PRO A 45 9.08 4.96 -3.27
N PHE A 46 7.96 5.42 -2.72
CA PHE A 46 7.22 6.54 -3.25
C PHE A 46 7.76 7.84 -2.67
N SER A 47 7.92 8.85 -3.51
CA SER A 47 7.90 10.25 -3.10
C SER A 47 6.57 10.88 -3.51
N ASN A 48 6.16 11.93 -2.79
CA ASN A 48 4.98 12.71 -3.11
C ASN A 48 5.43 14.05 -3.69
N ASP A 49 5.03 14.33 -4.92
CA ASP A 49 5.22 15.65 -5.55
C ASP A 49 3.87 16.20 -5.99
N SER A 50 3.38 17.21 -5.27
CA SER A 50 2.28 18.07 -5.72
C SER A 50 1.03 17.30 -6.20
N ASN A 51 0.62 16.26 -5.46
CA ASN A 51 -0.48 15.30 -5.73
C ASN A 51 -0.13 14.09 -6.62
N ASN A 52 1.12 13.93 -6.99
CA ASN A 52 1.60 12.77 -7.72
C ASN A 52 2.37 11.81 -6.79
N PHE A 53 2.19 10.53 -7.05
CA PHE A 53 2.91 9.44 -6.44
C PHE A 53 4.02 9.03 -7.40
N VAL A 54 5.26 9.34 -7.04
CA VAL A 54 6.44 9.04 -7.87
C VAL A 54 7.12 7.81 -7.28
N LEU A 55 6.98 6.66 -7.94
CA LEU A 55 7.60 5.40 -7.54
C LEU A 55 9.00 5.29 -8.15
N ASP A 56 10.04 5.16 -7.33
CA ASP A 56 11.35 4.73 -7.80
C ASP A 56 11.31 3.23 -8.11
N MET A 57 11.32 2.89 -9.40
CA MET A 57 11.21 1.50 -9.86
C MET A 57 12.46 0.69 -9.51
N GLY A 58 13.64 1.31 -9.57
CA GLY A 58 14.91 0.64 -9.26
C GLY A 58 15.05 0.33 -7.77
N ALA A 59 14.61 1.27 -6.91
CA ALA A 59 14.51 1.03 -5.47
C ALA A 59 13.45 -0.04 -5.16
N PHE A 60 12.29 0.01 -5.82
CA PHE A 60 11.20 -0.95 -5.60
C PHE A 60 11.64 -2.38 -5.93
N GLU A 61 12.26 -2.60 -7.10
CA GLU A 61 12.79 -3.90 -7.48
C GLU A 61 13.86 -4.40 -6.51
N ARG A 62 14.75 -3.51 -6.06
CA ARG A 62 15.81 -3.85 -5.09
C ARG A 62 15.24 -4.32 -3.76
N ILE A 63 14.21 -3.64 -3.24
CA ILE A 63 13.55 -4.02 -1.99
C ILE A 63 12.84 -5.37 -2.18
N ARG A 64 12.12 -5.53 -3.30
CA ARG A 64 11.29 -6.72 -3.55
C ARG A 64 12.11 -7.98 -3.84
N PHE A 65 13.15 -7.87 -4.66
CA PHE A 65 13.90 -8.99 -5.22
C PHE A 65 15.36 -9.07 -4.77
N GLY A 66 15.85 -8.06 -4.04
CA GLY A 66 17.25 -7.96 -3.65
C GLY A 66 18.16 -7.38 -4.74
N ALA A 67 19.39 -7.06 -4.35
CA ALA A 67 20.37 -6.39 -5.22
C ALA A 67 20.79 -7.22 -6.44
N HIS A 68 20.71 -8.56 -6.36
CA HIS A 68 21.14 -9.46 -7.43
C HIS A 68 20.15 -9.57 -8.60
N HIS A 69 18.90 -9.11 -8.43
CA HIS A 69 17.87 -9.18 -9.47
C HIS A 69 18.01 -8.10 -10.55
N LEU A 70 18.59 -6.94 -10.20
CA LEU A 70 18.75 -5.79 -11.11
C LEU A 70 19.66 -6.10 -12.31
N ALA A 71 20.56 -7.08 -12.20
CA ALA A 71 21.44 -7.49 -13.30
C ALA A 71 20.70 -8.19 -14.46
N ARG A 72 19.44 -8.60 -14.25
CA ARG A 72 18.66 -9.40 -15.23
C ARG A 72 17.45 -8.67 -15.80
N SER A 73 17.00 -7.59 -15.16
CA SER A 73 15.81 -6.81 -15.54
C SER A 73 16.22 -5.65 -16.48
N GLY A 74 16.33 -5.95 -17.78
CA GLY A 74 16.69 -4.94 -18.78
C GLY A 74 15.69 -3.78 -18.85
N VAL A 75 16.21 -2.56 -19.01
CA VAL A 75 15.58 -1.29 -19.43
C VAL A 75 14.44 -0.73 -18.54
N PHE A 76 13.63 -1.54 -17.86
CA PHE A 76 12.56 -1.07 -16.96
C PHE A 76 13.02 -0.79 -15.51
N ALA A 77 14.23 -1.22 -15.15
CA ALA A 77 14.79 -1.13 -13.80
C ALA A 77 15.38 0.24 -13.42
N LEU A 78 15.41 1.20 -14.35
CA LEU A 78 16.04 2.51 -14.16
C LEU A 78 15.06 3.62 -14.52
N GLY A 79 14.39 4.17 -13.51
CA GLY A 79 13.51 5.33 -13.68
C GLY A 79 12.46 5.44 -12.58
N THR A 80 11.64 6.48 -12.71
CA THR A 80 10.49 6.75 -11.84
C THR A 80 9.19 6.53 -12.60
N SER A 81 8.18 5.96 -11.94
CA SER A 81 6.82 5.89 -12.45
C SER A 81 5.94 6.86 -11.68
N THR A 82 5.31 7.81 -12.40
CA THR A 82 4.46 8.84 -11.79
C THR A 82 2.99 8.46 -11.93
N HIS A 83 2.25 8.50 -10.83
CA HIS A 83 0.83 8.20 -10.79
C HIS A 83 0.04 9.32 -10.12
N VAL A 84 -1.16 9.62 -10.62
CA VAL A 84 -2.13 10.47 -9.91
C VAL A 84 -3.03 9.64 -9.00
N GLY A 85 -3.69 10.28 -8.02
CA GLY A 85 -4.60 9.60 -7.07
C GLY A 85 -5.67 8.72 -7.72
N TRP A 86 -6.15 9.08 -8.92
CA TRP A 86 -7.04 8.23 -9.72
C TRP A 86 -6.40 6.90 -10.14
N GLN A 87 -5.16 6.93 -10.63
CA GLN A 87 -4.43 5.74 -11.03
C GLN A 87 -4.10 4.89 -9.80
N MET A 88 -3.78 5.53 -8.67
CA MET A 88 -3.55 4.82 -7.41
C MET A 88 -4.77 4.01 -6.98
N ARG A 89 -5.96 4.64 -6.90
CA ARG A 89 -7.17 3.96 -6.43
C ARG A 89 -7.76 2.93 -7.40
N LYS A 90 -7.48 3.05 -8.69
CA LYS A 90 -8.04 2.13 -9.71
C LYS A 90 -7.10 1.02 -10.14
N TRP A 91 -5.82 1.32 -10.25
CA TRP A 91 -4.84 0.40 -10.85
C TRP A 91 -3.86 -0.07 -9.81
N PHE A 92 -3.23 0.84 -9.06
CA PHE A 92 -2.15 0.47 -8.14
C PHE A 92 -2.64 -0.34 -6.93
N TYR A 93 -3.70 0.11 -6.27
CA TYR A 93 -4.31 -0.61 -5.14
C TYR A 93 -5.28 -1.66 -5.64
N ARG A 94 -4.94 -2.94 -5.51
CA ARG A 94 -5.81 -4.03 -5.95
C ARG A 94 -6.84 -4.40 -4.88
N LYS A 95 -6.40 -4.55 -3.64
CA LYS A 95 -7.23 -4.95 -2.51
C LYS A 95 -6.55 -4.61 -1.20
N VAL A 96 -7.33 -4.30 -0.15
CA VAL A 96 -6.83 -4.28 1.23
C VAL A 96 -7.50 -5.39 2.02
N VAL A 97 -6.70 -6.16 2.76
CA VAL A 97 -7.17 -7.17 3.71
C VAL A 97 -6.87 -6.66 5.11
N LEU A 98 -7.88 -6.66 5.98
CA LEU A 98 -7.73 -6.35 7.40
C LEU A 98 -7.76 -7.67 8.18
N SER A 99 -6.69 -7.95 8.94
CA SER A 99 -6.55 -9.22 9.66
C SER A 99 -7.25 -9.24 11.02
N ALA A 100 -7.48 -8.08 11.64
CA ALA A 100 -8.16 -7.93 12.93
C ALA A 100 -9.20 -6.82 12.88
N SER A 101 -10.16 -6.84 13.81
CA SER A 101 -11.18 -5.80 13.93
C SER A 101 -10.50 -4.47 14.32
N PRO A 102 -10.62 -3.39 13.52
CA PRO A 102 -10.12 -2.05 13.85
C PRO A 102 -10.97 -1.38 14.96
N ARG A 103 -11.25 -2.07 16.07
CA ARG A 103 -11.94 -1.43 17.19
C ARG A 103 -11.07 -0.27 17.71
N PRO A 104 -11.66 0.75 18.34
CA PRO A 104 -10.90 1.90 18.87
C PRO A 104 -9.80 1.51 19.87
N ASP A 105 -9.85 0.27 20.36
CA ASP A 105 -8.95 -0.31 21.37
C ASP A 105 -8.26 -1.59 20.84
N SER A 106 -8.36 -1.87 19.53
CA SER A 106 -7.79 -3.05 18.89
C SER A 106 -6.87 -2.66 17.74
N TYR A 107 -5.65 -3.17 17.79
CA TYR A 107 -4.64 -3.02 16.75
C TYR A 107 -5.14 -3.63 15.44
N TYR A 108 -5.12 -2.85 14.36
CA TYR A 108 -5.33 -3.38 13.02
C TYR A 108 -3.98 -3.86 12.46
N ALA A 109 -4.04 -4.90 11.63
CA ALA A 109 -3.02 -5.12 10.61
C ALA A 109 -3.72 -5.04 9.25
N ALA A 110 -3.15 -4.24 8.36
CA ALA A 110 -3.62 -4.05 7.00
C ALA A 110 -2.59 -4.64 6.05
N MET A 111 -3.06 -5.50 5.14
CA MET A 111 -2.29 -5.98 4.00
C MET A 111 -2.84 -5.35 2.73
N LEU A 112 -2.04 -4.52 2.08
CA LEU A 112 -2.31 -3.96 0.77
C LEU A 112 -1.77 -4.89 -0.30
N ILE A 113 -2.64 -5.41 -1.15
CA ILE A 113 -2.27 -6.15 -2.36
C ILE A 113 -2.15 -5.12 -3.49
N LEU A 114 -0.99 -5.08 -4.12
CA LEU A 114 -0.70 -4.20 -5.25
C LEU A 114 -1.21 -4.80 -6.57
N ASP A 115 -1.26 -3.99 -7.62
CA ASP A 115 -1.54 -4.46 -8.98
C ASP A 115 -0.68 -5.68 -9.37
N GLN A 116 -1.19 -6.51 -10.28
CA GLN A 116 -0.49 -7.71 -10.76
C GLN A 116 0.91 -7.41 -11.33
N ASN A 117 1.14 -6.24 -11.92
CA ASN A 117 2.45 -5.85 -12.43
C ASN A 117 3.48 -5.65 -11.29
N PHE A 118 3.01 -5.26 -10.09
CA PHE A 118 3.84 -5.12 -8.90
C PHE A 118 3.82 -6.37 -8.01
N GLY A 119 2.77 -7.19 -8.06
CA GLY A 119 2.68 -8.56 -7.57
C GLY A 119 3.18 -8.87 -6.16
N ALA A 120 3.38 -7.87 -5.29
CA ALA A 120 3.84 -8.01 -3.92
C ALA A 120 2.83 -7.35 -2.98
N PRO A 121 2.46 -8.00 -1.87
CA PRO A 121 1.72 -7.33 -0.82
C PRO A 121 2.64 -6.39 -0.03
N ALA A 122 2.03 -5.41 0.64
CA ALA A 122 2.67 -4.62 1.68
C ALA A 122 1.82 -4.65 2.95
N PHE A 123 2.45 -4.48 4.10
CA PHE A 123 1.79 -4.58 5.40
C PHE A 123 1.99 -3.32 6.23
N ALA A 124 0.97 -2.90 6.97
CA ALA A 124 1.07 -1.85 7.96
C ALA A 124 0.25 -2.23 9.19
N THR A 125 0.64 -1.75 10.36
CA THR A 125 -0.07 -2.01 11.61
C THR A 125 -0.44 -0.69 12.29
N ALA A 126 -1.31 -0.75 13.29
CA ALA A 126 -1.60 0.43 14.12
C ALA A 126 -0.37 0.92 14.89
N ASP A 127 0.52 0.01 15.31
CA ASP A 127 1.72 0.33 16.11
C ASP A 127 2.90 0.83 15.28
N ASP A 128 3.06 0.27 14.07
CA ASP A 128 4.00 0.72 13.06
C ASP A 128 3.20 1.15 11.82
N PRO A 129 2.71 2.41 11.80
CA PRO A 129 1.88 2.96 10.72
C PRO A 129 2.75 3.31 9.50
N ALA A 130 3.49 2.33 8.99
CA ALA A 130 4.35 2.41 7.83
C ALA A 130 4.21 1.15 6.97
N TRP A 131 4.08 1.31 5.65
CA TRP A 131 3.96 0.20 4.71
C TRP A 131 5.29 -0.53 4.53
N ARG A 132 5.32 -1.80 4.91
CA ARG A 132 6.44 -2.74 4.71
C ARG A 132 6.15 -3.60 3.49
N LEU A 133 6.90 -3.41 2.41
CA LEU A 133 6.78 -4.21 1.20
C LEU A 133 7.27 -5.63 1.47
N ALA A 134 6.46 -6.64 1.10
CA ALA A 134 6.88 -8.03 1.17
C ALA A 134 8.05 -8.28 0.21
N THR A 135 9.13 -8.86 0.73
CA THR A 135 10.26 -9.26 -0.09
C THR A 135 10.12 -10.73 -0.47
N THR A 136 10.66 -11.09 -1.63
CA THR A 136 10.75 -12.50 -2.07
C THR A 136 11.90 -13.25 -1.37
N MET A 137 12.69 -12.55 -0.56
CA MET A 137 13.76 -13.13 0.24
C MET A 137 13.15 -13.81 1.46
N VAL A 138 12.89 -15.11 1.33
CA VAL A 138 12.59 -15.98 2.47
C VAL A 138 13.80 -15.97 3.41
N GLY A 139 13.61 -15.52 4.65
CA GLY A 139 14.44 -15.82 5.82
C GLY A 139 15.97 -15.75 5.63
N SER A 140 16.56 -14.60 5.91
CA SER A 140 17.85 -14.60 6.62
C SER A 140 17.53 -14.36 8.09
N THR A 141 17.32 -15.44 8.83
CA THR A 141 17.46 -15.44 10.29
C THR A 141 18.73 -14.72 10.69
N ARG A 142 18.59 -13.67 11.50
CA ARG A 142 19.49 -13.40 12.63
C ARG A 142 18.66 -12.88 13.79
#